data_AF-A0A1Y1X5J3-F1
#
_entry.id   AF-A0A1Y1X5J3-F1
#
_cell.length_a   1.000
_cell.length_b   1.000
_cell.length_c   1.000
_cell.angle_alpha   90.00
_cell.angle_beta   90.00
_cell.angle_gamma   90.00
#
_symmetry.space_group_name_H-M   'P 1'
#
loop_
_entity.id
_entity.type
_entity.pdbx_description
1 polymer ?
#
loop_
_entity_poly.entity_id
_entity_poly.type
_entity_poly.pdbx_seq_one_letter_code
_entity_poly.pdbx_strand_id
1 'polypeptide(L)' 'MSGEYIVCFKEGTSNEVIEKAIADVEKQGGEIKHRYNTTLLGFSAKLPDQVLTTMVNANDIDFVEADGEVSAYAKTLGI' A
#
# COMPACT_ATOMS: atom_id res chain seq x y z
N MET A 1 -5.15 -5.98 14.90
CA MET A 1 -4.12 -4.92 14.91
C MET A 1 -4.21 -4.14 13.61
N SER A 2 -3.46 -3.05 13.48
CA SER A 2 -3.34 -2.28 12.24
C SER A 2 -1.87 -1.98 11.99
N GLY A 3 -1.39 -2.21 10.76
CA GLY A 3 -0.02 -1.92 10.35
C GLY A 3 0.01 -0.97 9.17
N GLU A 4 1.20 -0.49 8.83
CA GLU A 4 1.43 0.35 7.65
C GLU A 4 1.99 -0.52 6.54
N TYR A 5 1.37 -0.42 5.36
CA TYR A 5 1.66 -1.29 4.24
C TYR A 5 1.69 -0.50 2.94
N ILE A 6 2.51 -0.97 2.01
CA ILE A 6 2.52 -0.54 0.62
C ILE A 6 1.85 -1.63 -0.20
N VAL A 7 0.80 -1.27 -0.92
CA VAL A 7 0.03 -2.16 -1.81
C VAL A 7 0.32 -1.75 -3.24
N CYS A 8 0.86 -2.68 -4.02
CA CYS A 8 1.19 -2.48 -5.43
C CYS A 8 0.32 -3.36 -6.31
N PHE A 9 -0.23 -2.77 -7.36
CA PHE A 9 -1.05 -3.42 -8.36
C PHE A 9 -0.20 -3.88 -9.54
N LYS A 10 -0.67 -4.92 -10.23
CA LYS A 10 -0.04 -5.41 -11.46
C LYS A 10 -0.02 -4.32 -12.54
N GLU A 11 0.99 -4.37 -13.39
CA GLU A 11 1.09 -3.49 -14.54
C GLU A 11 -0.16 -3.62 -15.45
N GLY A 12 -0.70 -2.49 -15.89
CA GLY A 12 -1.91 -2.46 -16.73
C GLY A 12 -3.23 -2.54 -15.95
N THR A 13 -3.21 -2.60 -14.61
CA THR A 13 -4.43 -2.46 -13.81
C THR A 13 -5.07 -1.09 -14.07
N SER A 14 -6.37 -1.07 -14.34
CA SER A 14 -7.06 0.18 -14.64
C SER A 14 -7.18 1.06 -13.40
N ASN A 15 -7.11 2.38 -13.59
CA ASN A 15 -7.27 3.33 -12.49
C ASN A 15 -8.57 3.12 -11.72
N GLU A 16 -9.66 2.74 -12.39
CA GLU A 16 -10.96 2.47 -11.75
C GLU A 16 -10.89 1.34 -10.72
N VAL A 17 -10.11 0.29 -10.98
CA VAL A 17 -9.89 -0.82 -10.03
C VAL A 17 -9.12 -0.32 -8.81
N ILE A 18 -8.11 0.54 -9.03
CA ILE A 18 -7.29 1.13 -7.96
C ILE A 18 -8.15 2.06 -7.08
N GLU A 19 -8.96 2.94 -7.69
CA GLU A 19 -9.90 3.81 -6.95
C GLU A 19 -10.88 2.99 -6.12
N LYS A 20 -11.41 1.91 -6.69
CA LYS A 20 -12.32 1.02 -5.98
C LYS A 20 -11.65 0.36 -4.78
N ALA A 21 -10.42 -0.14 -4.96
CA ALA A 21 -9.64 -0.73 -3.88
C ALA A 21 -9.37 0.29 -2.76
N ILE A 22 -9.01 1.53 -3.11
CA ILE A 22 -8.84 2.64 -2.15
C ILE A 22 -10.15 2.88 -1.37
N ALA A 23 -11.27 3.03 -2.06
CA ALA A 23 -12.56 3.27 -1.42
C ALA A 23 -12.98 2.10 -0.52
N ASP A 24 -12.66 0.86 -0.91
CA ASP A 24 -12.94 -0.32 -0.10
C ASP A 24 -12.03 -0.41 1.13
N VAL A 25 -10.77 0.03 1.05
CA VAL A 25 -9.86 0.17 2.21
C VAL A 25 -10.41 1.19 3.20
N GLU A 26 -10.80 2.38 2.72
CA GLU A 26 -11.33 3.45 3.58
C GLU A 26 -12.63 3.03 4.27
N LYS A 27 -13.55 2.37 3.55
CA LYS A 27 -14.79 1.84 4.13
C LYS A 27 -14.56 0.79 5.21
N GLN A 28 -13.48 0.02 5.11
CA GLN A 28 -13.11 -1.00 6.08
C GLN A 28 -12.27 -0.44 7.24
N GLY A 29 -12.12 0.89 7.34
CA GLY A 29 -11.41 1.55 8.42
C GLY A 29 -9.89 1.62 8.22
N GLY A 30 -9.41 1.43 6.99
CA GLY A 30 -8.04 1.76 6.62
C GLY A 30 -7.87 3.24 6.27
N GLU A 31 -6.64 3.71 6.28
CA GLU A 31 -6.29 5.10 6.00
C GLU A 31 -5.24 5.15 4.89
N ILE A 32 -5.54 5.81 3.77
CA ILE A 32 -4.58 5.99 2.68
C ILE A 32 -3.61 7.13 3.04
N LYS A 33 -2.32 6.84 3.00
CA LYS A 33 -1.26 7.82 3.29
C LYS A 33 -0.70 8.45 2.03
N HIS A 34 -0.35 7.62 1.04
CA HIS A 34 0.26 8.08 -0.19
C HIS A 34 -0.24 7.26 -1.37
N ARG A 35 -0.33 7.89 -2.53
CA ARG A 35 -0.77 7.22 -3.76
C ARG A 35 0.29 7.34 -4.84
N TYR A 36 0.63 6.21 -5.43
CA TYR A 36 1.57 6.09 -6.53
C TYR A 36 0.80 5.98 -7.85
N ASN A 37 1.01 6.95 -8.75
CA ASN A 37 0.29 7.09 -10.03
C ASN A 37 1.20 7.00 -11.26
N THR A 38 2.47 6.64 -11.09
CA THR A 38 3.48 6.71 -12.16
C THR A 38 4.05 5.32 -12.44
N THR A 39 5.35 5.11 -12.18
CA THR A 39 6.05 3.84 -12.39
C THR A 39 5.54 2.73 -11.48
N LEU A 40 5.06 3.09 -10.30
CA LEU A 40 4.37 2.21 -9.37
C LEU A 40 2.88 2.56 -9.41
N LEU A 41 2.03 1.56 -9.66
CA LEU A 41 0.59 1.68 -9.50
C LEU A 41 0.23 1.13 -8.13
N GLY A 42 -0.13 1.99 -7.17
CA GLY A 42 -0.30 1.54 -5.80
C GLY A 42 -0.62 2.64 -4.81
N PHE A 43 -0.66 2.27 -3.54
CA PHE A 43 -0.79 3.21 -2.44
C PHE A 43 -0.12 2.67 -1.17
N SER A 44 0.34 3.57 -0.30
CA SER A 44 0.63 3.25 1.09
C SER A 44 -0.58 3.55 1.95
N ALA A 45 -0.88 2.64 2.87
CA ALA A 45 -2.03 2.77 3.75
C ALA A 45 -1.78 2.12 5.11
N LYS A 46 -2.46 2.66 6.12
CA LYS A 46 -2.64 1.96 7.39
C LYS A 46 -3.81 0.98 7.23
N LEU A 47 -3.52 -0.31 7.29
CA LEU A 47 -4.51 -1.36 7.07
C LEU A 47 -4.79 -2.13 8.37
N PRO A 48 -6.07 -2.37 8.70
CA PRO A 48 -6.44 -3.41 9.65
C PRO A 48 -6.06 -4.81 9.12
N ASP A 49 -5.70 -5.75 10.00
CA ASP A 49 -5.26 -7.11 9.60
C ASP A 49 -6.27 -7.84 8.69
N GLN A 50 -7.58 -7.60 8.90
CA GLN A 50 -8.63 -8.17 8.06
C GLN A 50 -8.57 -7.64 6.62
N VAL A 51 -8.28 -6.34 6.45
CA VAL A 51 -8.17 -5.70 5.13
C VAL A 51 -6.90 -6.16 4.43
N LEU A 52 -5.80 -6.29 5.18
CA LEU A 52 -4.54 -6.84 4.68
C LEU A 52 -4.74 -8.23 4.08
N THR A 53 -5.44 -9.11 4.79
CA THR A 53 -5.70 -10.47 4.33
C THR A 53 -6.47 -10.49 3.00
N THR A 54 -7.45 -9.60 2.83
CA THR A 54 -8.21 -9.46 1.58
C THR A 54 -7.31 -8.97 0.44
N MET A 55 -6.45 -7.99 0.70
CA MET A 55 -5.55 -7.41 -0.31
C MET A 55 -4.50 -8.43 -0.79
N VAL A 56 -3.89 -9.19 0.11
CA VAL A 56 -2.90 -10.22 -0.23
C VAL A 56 -3.48 -11.31 -1.14
N ASN A 57 -4.79 -11.54 -1.09
CA ASN A 57 -5.47 -12.55 -1.91
C ASN A 57 -6.13 -11.97 -3.18
N ALA A 58 -6.02 -10.67 -3.44
CA ALA A 58 -6.63 -10.05 -4.61
C ALA A 58 -5.82 -10.35 -5.89
N ASN A 59 -6.50 -10.70 -6.98
CA ASN A 59 -5.85 -11.05 -8.24
C ASN A 59 -5.11 -9.90 -8.92
N ASP A 60 -5.52 -8.65 -8.65
CA ASP A 60 -4.96 -7.46 -9.30
C ASP A 60 -3.75 -6.89 -8.54
N ILE A 61 -3.45 -7.46 -7.36
CA ILE A 61 -2.30 -7.08 -6.53
C ILE A 61 -1.08 -7.87 -6.98
N ASP A 62 0.04 -7.17 -7.14
CA ASP A 62 1.34 -7.74 -7.44
C ASP A 62 2.06 -8.14 -6.15
N PHE A 63 2.17 -7.19 -5.22
CA PHE A 63 2.72 -7.45 -3.89
C PHE A 63 2.16 -6.51 -2.82
N VAL A 64 2.24 -6.97 -1.57
CA VAL A 64 1.98 -6.18 -0.38
C VAL A 64 3.19 -6.30 0.54
N GLU A 65 3.76 -5.17 0.95
CA GLU A 65 4.89 -5.12 1.87
C GLU A 65 4.56 -4.24 3.08
N ALA A 66 5.21 -4.52 4.22
CA ALA A 66 5.15 -3.63 5.37
C ALA A 66 5.94 -2.35 5.08
N ASP A 67 5.35 -1.19 5.36
CA ASP A 67 6.02 0.10 5.18
C ASP A 67 7.15 0.24 6.22
N GLY A 68 8.39 0.17 5.75
CA GLY A 68 9.59 0.17 6.57
C GLY A 68 10.40 1.46 6.42
N GLU A 69 10.96 1.97 7.52
CA GLU A 69 11.85 3.13 7.46
C GLU A 69 13.17 2.76 6.77
N VAL A 70 13.46 3.43 5.65
CA VAL A 70 14.79 3.40 5.03
C VAL A 70 15.59 4.59 5.56
N SER A 71 16.73 4.32 6.19
CA SER A 71 17.66 5.36 6.65
C SER A 71 18.84 5.51 5.69
N ALA A 72 19.23 6.75 5.39
CA ALA A 72 20.48 7.00 4.67
C ALA A 72 21.66 6.64 5.59
N TYR A 73 22.67 5.95 5.05
CA TYR A 73 23.88 5.57 5.78
C TYR A 73 24.62 6.76 6.42
N ALA A 74 24.51 7.96 5.86
CA ALA A 74 25.07 9.17 6.51
C ALA A 74 24.38 9.52 7.84
N LYS A 75 23.06 9.32 7.93
CA LYS A 75 22.26 9.59 9.15
C LYS A 75 22.62 8.61 10.27
N THR A 76 22.99 7.36 9.94
CA THR A 76 23.48 6.39 10.94
C THR A 76 24.90 6.68 11.41
N LEU A 77 25.67 7.51 10.67
CA LEU A 77 27.00 7.99 11.06
C LEU A 77 26.98 9.30 11.86
N GLY A 78 25.82 9.93 12.04
CA GLY A 78 25.68 11.16 12.83
C GLY A 78 26.31 12.41 12.20
N ILE A 79 26.43 12.45 10.87
CA ILE A 79 26.88 13.61 10.07
C ILE A 79 25.74 14.15 9.20
#